data_AF-A0A5D3WJX1-F1
#
_entry.id   AF-A0A5D3WJX1-F1
#
_cell.length_a   1.000
_cell.length_b   1.000
_cell.length_c   1.000
_cell.angle_alpha   90.00
_cell.angle_beta   90.00
_cell.angle_gamma   90.00
#
_symmetry.space_group_name_H-M   'P 1'
#
loop_
_entity.id
_entity.type
_entity.pdbx_description
1 polymer ?
#
loop_
_entity_poly.entity_id
_entity_poly.type
_entity_poly.pdbx_seq_one_letter_code
_entity_poly.pdbx_strand_id
1 'polypeptide(L)' 'MKREEVRKLCQDVRQGRIREVEHMITHQHGEVVACEGTMLEVRTGESYQRWAGENCERS' A
#
# COMPACT_ATOMS: atom_id res chain seq x y z
N MET A 1 6.02 -3.29 -6.31
CA MET A 1 6.83 -3.98 -5.27
C MET A 1 6.82 -5.50 -5.52
N LYS A 2 7.87 -6.21 -5.14
CA LYS A 2 7.87 -7.68 -5.15
C LYS A 2 6.98 -8.23 -4.03
N ARG A 3 6.51 -9.47 -4.17
CA ARG A 3 5.61 -10.15 -3.20
C ARG A 3 6.12 -10.12 -1.76
N GLU A 4 7.42 -10.28 -1.55
CA GLU A 4 8.03 -10.26 -0.21
C GLU A 4 7.97 -8.88 0.44
N GLU A 5 8.15 -7.82 -0.34
CA GLU A 5 8.09 -6.43 0.13
C GLU A 5 6.66 -6.05 0.53
N VAL A 6 5.67 -6.51 -0.25
CA VAL A 6 4.25 -6.36 0.07
C VAL A 6 3.91 -7.09 1.36
N ARG A 7 4.41 -8.31 1.57
CA ARG A 7 4.20 -9.04 2.85
C ARG A 7 4.77 -8.27 4.04
N LYS A 8 5.99 -7.74 3.92
CA LYS A 8 6.64 -6.96 4.98
C LYS A 8 5.87 -5.67 5.27
N LEU A 9 5.43 -4.96 4.22
CA LEU A 9 4.58 -3.79 4.34
C LEU A 9 3.30 -4.10 5.11
N CYS A 10 2.62 -5.18 4.77
CA CYS A 10 1.40 -5.58 5.44
C CYS A 10 1.60 -6.00 6.91
N GLN A 11 2.75 -6.56 7.26
CA GLN A 11 3.10 -6.80 8.66
C GLN A 11 3.28 -5.50 9.44
N ASP A 12 3.95 -4.50 8.85
CA ASP A 12 4.12 -3.19 9.46
C ASP A 12 2.75 -2.52 9.72
N VAL A 13 1.87 -2.52 8.71
CA VAL A 13 0.49 -1.95 8.82
C VAL A 13 -0.31 -2.65 9.92
N ARG A 14 -0.25 -3.98 10.00
CA ARG A 14 -0.90 -4.76 11.09
C ARG A 14 -0.36 -4.45 12.49
N GLN A 15 0.88 -3.98 12.59
CA GLN A 15 1.48 -3.52 13.84
C GLN A 15 1.12 -2.06 14.16
N GLY A 16 0.23 -1.44 13.36
CA GLY A 16 -0.16 -0.04 13.51
C GLY A 16 0.88 0.95 12.99
N ARG A 17 1.86 0.49 12.21
CA ARG A 17 2.82 1.39 11.56
C ARG A 17 2.20 1.94 10.29
N ILE A 18 2.05 3.26 10.26
CA ILE A 18 1.65 4.00 9.06
C ILE A 18 2.73 3.79 7.99
N ARG A 19 2.30 3.45 6.78
CA ARG A 19 3.18 3.24 5.62
C ARG A 19 2.59 3.91 4.40
N GLU A 20 3.39 4.72 3.75
CA GLU A 20 3.01 5.40 2.51
C GLU A 20 3.54 4.64 1.30
N VAL A 21 2.76 4.67 0.22
CA VAL A 21 3.11 4.07 -1.06
C VAL A 21 2.74 5.01 -2.19
N GLU A 22 3.50 4.93 -3.28
CA GLU A 22 3.17 5.57 -4.55
C GLU A 22 2.67 4.50 -5.54
N HIS A 23 1.60 4.78 -6.26
CA HIS A 23 1.13 3.95 -7.37
C HIS A 23 1.90 4.29 -8.65
N MET A 24 2.75 3.39 -9.12
CA MET A 24 3.72 3.61 -10.20
C MET A 24 3.11 3.95 -11.57
N ILE A 25 1.81 3.70 -11.78
CA ILE A 25 1.13 4.02 -13.06
C ILE A 25 0.49 5.40 -13.02
N THR A 26 -0.10 5.77 -11.89
CA THR A 26 -0.88 7.03 -11.75
C THR A 26 -0.12 8.10 -10.98
N HIS A 27 1.04 7.76 -10.41
CA HIS A 27 1.84 8.59 -9.51
C HIS A 27 1.03 9.16 -8.33
N GLN A 28 -0.01 8.42 -7.91
CA GLN A 28 -0.79 8.78 -6.74
C GLN A 28 -0.08 8.29 -5.48
N HIS A 29 0.01 9.17 -4.48
CA HIS A 29 0.51 8.81 -3.16
C HIS A 29 -0.65 8.51 -2.22
N GLY A 30 -0.46 7.55 -1.32
CA GLY A 30 -1.46 7.26 -0.30
C GLY A 30 -0.94 6.41 0.85
N GLU A 31 -1.72 6.38 1.92
CA GLU A 31 -1.42 5.65 3.14
C GLU A 31 -2.05 4.26 3.11
N VAL A 32 -1.25 3.21 3.33
CA VAL A 32 -1.77 1.85 3.43
C VAL A 32 -2.42 1.64 4.79
N VAL A 33 -3.74 1.44 4.78
CA VAL A 33 -4.55 1.24 5.99
C VAL A 33 -4.84 -0.23 6.24
N ALA A 34 -4.91 -1.04 5.19
CA ALA A 34 -5.11 -2.48 5.29
C ALA A 34 -4.50 -3.24 4.12
N CYS A 35 -4.41 -4.57 4.27
CA CYS A 35 -3.90 -5.47 3.25
C CYS A 35 -4.71 -6.76 3.17
N GLU A 36 -4.92 -7.25 1.94
CA GLU A 36 -5.48 -8.56 1.66
C GLU A 36 -4.65 -9.28 0.59
N GLY A 37 -3.85 -10.27 1.00
CA GLY A 37 -2.95 -10.98 0.09
C GLY A 37 -1.87 -10.06 -0.48
N THR A 38 -1.99 -9.73 -1.77
CA THR A 38 -1.12 -8.78 -2.49
C THR A 38 -1.80 -7.44 -2.79
N MET A 39 -3.06 -7.28 -2.37
CA MET A 39 -3.81 -6.05 -2.54
C MET A 39 -3.65 -5.16 -1.30
N LEU A 40 -3.47 -3.87 -1.55
CA LEU A 40 -3.36 -2.82 -0.55
C LEU A 40 -4.64 -1.99 -0.57
N GLU A 41 -5.22 -1.75 0.61
CA GLU A 41 -6.22 -0.70 0.78
C GLU A 41 -5.49 0.57 1.17
N VAL A 42 -5.64 1.59 0.33
CA VAL A 42 -4.86 2.82 0.38
C VAL A 42 -5.80 4.01 0.52
N ARG A 43 -5.57 4.83 1.53
CA ARG A 43 -6.27 6.10 1.73
C ARG A 43 -5.54 7.20 0.96
N THR A 44 -6.23 7.82 0.01
CA THR A 44 -5.77 8.97 -0.77
C THR A 44 -6.69 10.16 -0.48
N GLY A 45 -6.26 11.07 0.39
CA GLY A 45 -7.13 12.14 0.90
C GLY A 45 -8.32 11.57 1.68
N GLU A 46 -9.55 11.87 1.24
CA GLU A 46 -10.80 11.40 1.87
C GLU A 46 -11.33 10.08 1.27
N SER A 47 -10.67 9.55 0.24
CA SER A 47 -11.10 8.35 -0.47
C SER A 47 -10.24 7.14 -0.15
N TYR A 48 -10.85 5.96 -0.23
CA TYR A 48 -10.15 4.68 -0.14
C TYR A 48 -10.10 4.06 -1.53
N GLN A 49 -8.92 3.55 -1.88
CA GLN A 49 -8.67 2.89 -3.14
C GLN A 49 -8.00 1.54 -2.89
N ARG A 50 -8.15 0.63 -3.84
CA ARG A 50 -7.53 -0.69 -3.79
C ARG A 50 -6.45 -0.80 -4.84
N TRP A 51 -5.20 -0.94 -4.41
CA TRP A 51 -4.04 -1.02 -5.30
C TRP A 51 -3.42 -2.41 -5.28
N ALA A 52 -3.01 -2.89 -6.44
CA ALA A 52 -2.19 -4.08 -6.51
C ALA A 52 -0.78 -3.71 -6.05
N GLY A 53 -0.24 -4.39 -5.03
CA GLY A 53 1.08 -4.06 -4.50
C GLY A 53 2.22 -4.17 -5.52
N GLU A 54 2.03 -4.94 -6.60
CA GLU A 54 2.97 -4.97 -7.71
C GLU A 54 3.12 -3.61 -8.42
N ASN A 55 2.03 -2.83 -8.47
CA ASN A 55 1.95 -1.49 -9.06
C ASN A 55 2.31 -0.38 -8.06
N CYS A 56 2.78 -0.72 -6.87
CA CYS A 56 3.15 0.27 -5.85
C CYS A 56 4.64 0.23 -5.55
N GLU A 57 5.20 1.36 -5.15
CA GLU A 57 6.51 1.46 -4.51
C GLU A 57 6.41 2.13 -3.14
N ARG A 58 7.45 1.97 -2.31
CA ARG A 58 7.49 2.64 -1.00
C ARG A 58 7.85 4.10 -1.22
N SER A 59 7.05 5.00 -0.63
CA SER A 59 7.30 6.44 -0.61
C SER A 59 8.05 6.87 0.65
#